data_AF-A0A8R2LW43-F1
#
_entry.id   AF-A0A8R2LW43-F1
#
_cell.length_a   1.000
_cell.length_b   1.000
_cell.length_c   1.000
_cell.angle_alpha   90.00
_cell.angle_beta   90.00
_cell.angle_gamma   90.00
#
_symmetry.space_group_name_H-M   'P 1'
#
loop_
_entity.id
_entity.type
_entity.pdbx_description
1 polymer ?
#
loop_
_entity_poly.entity_id
_entity_poly.type
_entity_poly.pdbx_seq_one_letter_code
_entity_poly.pdbx_strand_id
1 'polypeptide(L)'
;MQRTLGTLIAGAFVLYTAADLTLNPIDNSNGILLLKQGQILKQIDTFSLACVYNVSYLHETTLKLMSLYASTKAAEGNEELHRAYKDQIENSLHLIGKKLAFIAPHHRFRRGLINGLGSVVKTITGNLDYEDAIKFENELSNLRNSVHNINTSQKQTLFIAKHAVEEFSKQIKLLDENQKKIGSMLKNATLSNNVVISRLHFLDLYIQIYFSLQLLLDKLVILEDAMTFAQLEVMHPSIIAPHSLISEITAIQKLYQFRPVDRISIKNIHSIESSISVKAYSTNDALTFILDIPSIDENLYDLIHLYSIPDKQNLTIIPKSKYLALGTNEYSYLEEDCKKITQDVQLCTSLNTQPVENSEDCIVTLIKHESTNCTRARMNLKQGKIQRLEDNKWLIILKDEQILKSRCGRKSDYKKMSGIYIASITSDCQVEIFNRTLKTNTDTITADEIVPIPSETTILEGNIRYNLQLKDISLDSIHELMDRVENIQQPVIDWQTMMTTPSWSTLGLYLILIAIIIWKLWQWRQRRLQSKNESPENTSIEDAAGSCGTRFYLKEGGVRQSPDARIC
;
A
#
# COMPACT_ATOMS: atom_id res chain seq x y z
N MET A 1 13.32 -21.92 70.15
CA MET A 1 13.35 -20.66 69.38
C MET A 1 13.04 -21.01 67.92
N GLN A 2 11.75 -21.17 67.59
CA GLN A 2 11.26 -21.58 66.27
C GLN A 2 10.36 -20.46 65.74
N ARG A 3 10.75 -19.85 64.62
CA ARG A 3 9.96 -18.85 63.91
C ARG A 3 9.20 -19.53 62.77
N THR A 4 7.88 -19.47 62.85
CA THR A 4 6.94 -19.84 61.78
C THR A 4 6.81 -18.70 60.78
N LEU A 5 7.04 -19.01 59.50
CA LEU A 5 6.89 -18.14 58.35
C LEU A 5 5.44 -18.28 57.83
N GLY A 6 4.66 -17.21 57.88
CA GLY A 6 3.30 -17.18 57.33
C GLY A 6 3.32 -16.65 55.90
N THR A 7 2.94 -17.48 54.94
CA THR A 7 2.80 -17.13 53.52
C THR A 7 1.37 -16.66 53.26
N LEU A 8 1.20 -15.38 52.94
CA LEU A 8 -0.06 -14.77 52.53
C LEU A 8 -0.25 -14.98 51.02
N ILE A 9 -1.14 -15.89 50.64
CA ILE A 9 -1.55 -16.10 49.25
C ILE A 9 -2.66 -15.08 48.95
N ALA A 10 -2.31 -14.03 48.22
CA ALA A 10 -3.28 -13.10 47.63
C ALA A 10 -3.91 -13.77 46.40
N GLY A 11 -5.11 -14.33 46.57
CA GLY A 11 -5.90 -14.85 45.46
C GLY A 11 -6.47 -13.70 44.62
N ALA A 12 -6.00 -13.57 43.38
CA ALA A 12 -6.60 -12.69 42.39
C ALA A 12 -8.00 -13.25 42.01
N PHE A 13 -9.06 -12.66 42.56
CA PHE A 13 -10.41 -12.87 42.07
C PHE A 13 -10.54 -12.18 40.70
N VAL A 14 -10.47 -12.96 39.62
CA VAL A 14 -10.90 -12.52 38.30
C VAL A 14 -12.43 -12.42 38.35
N LEU A 15 -12.94 -11.21 38.49
CA LEU A 15 -14.36 -10.91 38.29
C LEU A 15 -14.67 -11.13 36.80
N TYR A 16 -15.20 -12.30 36.46
CA TYR A 16 -15.78 -12.53 35.15
C TYR A 16 -17.01 -11.62 35.02
N THR A 17 -16.90 -10.56 34.23
CA THR A 17 -18.06 -9.77 33.81
C THR A 17 -18.99 -10.72 33.07
N ALA A 18 -20.22 -10.85 33.56
CA ALA A 18 -21.21 -11.71 32.94
C ALA A 18 -21.40 -11.24 31.49
N ALA A 19 -21.26 -12.18 30.56
CA ALA A 19 -21.66 -11.97 29.19
C ALA A 19 -23.11 -11.52 29.11
N ASP A 20 -23.34 -10.45 28.36
CA ASP A 20 -24.66 -9.83 28.29
C ASP A 20 -24.97 -9.37 26.87
N LEU A 21 -26.24 -9.50 26.51
CA LEU A 21 -26.80 -8.94 25.28
C LEU A 21 -27.43 -7.59 25.63
N THR A 22 -26.86 -6.50 25.13
CA THR A 22 -27.45 -5.17 25.30
C THR A 22 -28.30 -4.81 24.09
N LEU A 23 -29.56 -4.43 24.35
CA LEU A 23 -30.51 -3.97 23.33
C LEU A 23 -30.89 -2.53 23.64
N ASN A 24 -30.38 -1.60 22.85
CA ASN A 24 -30.63 -0.17 23.01
C ASN A 24 -31.68 0.28 21.98
N PRO A 25 -32.92 0.60 22.39
CA PRO A 25 -33.93 1.10 21.48
C PRO A 25 -33.56 2.50 20.95
N ILE A 26 -33.75 2.72 19.66
CA ILE A 26 -33.50 4.00 18.98
C ILE A 26 -34.71 4.49 18.18
N ASP A 27 -35.92 4.07 18.60
CA ASP A 27 -37.21 4.41 17.97
C ASP A 27 -37.53 5.91 17.93
N ASN A 28 -36.85 6.70 18.74
CA ASN A 28 -37.00 8.15 18.81
C ASN A 28 -36.00 8.89 17.90
N SER A 29 -35.40 8.19 16.92
CA SER A 29 -34.52 8.84 15.94
C SER A 29 -35.33 9.71 14.97
N ASN A 30 -34.72 10.81 14.52
CA ASN A 30 -35.31 11.71 13.53
C ASN A 30 -35.19 11.19 12.09
N GLY A 31 -35.13 9.87 11.90
CA GLY A 31 -34.93 9.24 10.60
C GLY A 31 -33.46 9.11 10.16
N ILE A 32 -32.51 9.30 11.07
CA ILE A 32 -31.08 9.07 10.84
C ILE A 32 -30.39 8.62 12.13
N LEU A 33 -29.38 7.77 11.99
CA LEU A 33 -28.49 7.32 13.05
C LEU A 33 -27.07 7.77 12.74
N LEU A 34 -26.44 8.43 13.71
CA LEU A 34 -25.06 8.93 13.64
C LEU A 34 -24.19 8.07 14.56
N LEU A 35 -23.22 7.39 13.96
CA LEU A 35 -22.30 6.52 14.70
C LEU A 35 -20.87 7.05 14.56
N LYS A 36 -20.26 7.45 15.67
CA LYS A 36 -18.85 7.84 15.69
C LYS A 36 -17.98 6.58 15.60
N GLN A 37 -17.22 6.45 14.51
CA GLN A 37 -16.39 5.28 14.21
C GLN A 37 -14.89 5.52 14.47
N GLY A 38 -14.49 6.76 14.76
CA GLY A 38 -13.09 7.08 15.00
C GLY A 38 -12.79 8.55 14.79
N GLN A 39 -11.53 8.82 14.47
CA GLN A 39 -10.96 10.13 14.26
C GLN A 39 -10.33 10.24 12.88
N ILE A 40 -10.38 11.45 12.33
CA ILE A 40 -9.76 11.83 11.08
C ILE A 40 -8.71 12.90 11.35
N LEU A 41 -7.55 12.67 10.74
CA LEU A 41 -6.48 13.63 10.60
C LEU A 41 -6.55 14.23 9.21
N LYS A 42 -6.55 15.56 9.13
CA LYS A 42 -6.47 16.30 7.87
C LYS A 42 -5.00 16.49 7.51
N GLN A 43 -4.58 16.01 6.35
CA GLN A 43 -3.26 16.33 5.82
C GLN A 43 -3.26 17.76 5.27
N ILE A 44 -2.27 18.55 5.65
CA ILE A 44 -2.09 19.94 5.19
C ILE A 44 -0.88 20.11 4.28
N ASP A 45 0.13 19.25 4.45
CA ASP A 45 1.38 19.31 3.67
C ASP A 45 2.04 17.93 3.62
N THR A 46 3.09 17.80 2.81
CA THR A 46 3.90 16.58 2.68
C THR A 46 5.38 16.93 2.67
N PHE A 47 6.15 16.22 3.49
CA PHE A 47 7.61 16.31 3.54
C PHE A 47 8.20 15.05 2.94
N SER A 48 9.04 15.19 1.93
CA SER A 48 9.70 14.07 1.27
C SER A 48 11.08 13.83 1.88
N LEU A 49 11.35 12.60 2.32
CA LEU A 49 12.65 12.17 2.84
C LEU A 49 13.25 11.14 1.88
N ALA A 50 14.39 11.47 1.28
CA ALA A 50 15.11 10.62 0.35
C ALA A 50 16.13 9.72 1.08
N CYS A 51 15.96 8.41 0.94
CA CYS A 51 16.93 7.39 1.33
C CYS A 51 17.65 6.90 0.08
N VAL A 52 18.96 7.15 -0.01
CA VAL A 52 19.74 6.87 -1.22
C VAL A 52 20.82 5.82 -0.93
N TYR A 53 20.70 4.68 -1.59
CA TYR A 53 21.61 3.55 -1.47
C TYR A 53 22.52 3.44 -2.69
N ASN A 54 23.83 3.54 -2.51
CA ASN A 54 24.80 3.38 -3.58
C ASN A 54 24.93 1.90 -3.96
N VAL A 55 24.39 1.53 -5.13
CA VAL A 55 24.39 0.15 -5.61
C VAL A 55 25.67 -0.15 -6.40
N SER A 56 26.30 0.84 -7.05
CA SER A 56 27.59 0.66 -7.74
C SER A 56 28.65 0.12 -6.78
N TYR A 57 28.66 0.62 -5.55
CA TYR A 57 29.61 0.16 -4.55
C TYR A 57 29.42 -1.31 -4.17
N LEU A 58 28.17 -1.79 -4.11
CA LEU A 58 27.89 -3.22 -3.87
C LEU A 58 28.40 -4.07 -5.03
N HIS A 59 28.25 -3.58 -6.26
CA HIS A 59 28.79 -4.25 -7.45
C HIS A 59 30.33 -4.30 -7.43
N GLU A 60 31.02 -3.18 -7.18
CA GLU A 60 32.48 -3.14 -7.03
C GLU A 60 32.98 -4.07 -5.92
N THR A 61 32.30 -4.07 -4.77
CA THR A 61 32.61 -4.93 -3.62
C THR A 61 32.51 -6.40 -4.01
N THR A 62 31.49 -6.77 -4.80
CA THR A 62 31.31 -8.12 -5.32
C THR A 62 32.47 -8.52 -6.23
N LEU A 63 32.85 -7.66 -7.17
CA LEU A 63 33.96 -7.91 -8.09
C LEU A 63 35.29 -8.09 -7.35
N LYS A 64 35.56 -7.29 -6.33
CA LYS A 64 36.73 -7.43 -5.47
C LYS A 64 36.75 -8.77 -4.73
N LEU A 65 35.61 -9.20 -4.15
CA LEU A 65 35.52 -10.52 -3.49
C LEU A 65 35.69 -11.68 -4.46
N MET A 66 35.11 -11.58 -5.67
CA MET A 66 35.32 -12.56 -6.74
C MET A 66 36.80 -12.67 -7.12
N SER A 67 37.49 -11.53 -7.27
CA SER A 67 38.92 -11.48 -7.58
C SER A 67 39.78 -12.08 -6.46
N LEU A 68 39.46 -11.78 -5.20
CA LEU A 68 40.15 -12.35 -4.03
C LEU A 68 39.94 -13.86 -3.96
N TYR A 69 38.71 -14.34 -4.17
CA TYR A 69 38.40 -15.78 -4.20
C TYR A 69 39.17 -16.49 -5.32
N ALA A 70 39.17 -15.94 -6.54
CA ALA A 70 39.90 -16.51 -7.66
C ALA A 70 41.42 -16.57 -7.38
N SER A 71 41.98 -15.52 -6.77
CA SER A 71 43.40 -15.47 -6.40
C SER A 71 43.75 -16.49 -5.32
N THR A 72 42.91 -16.64 -4.31
CA THR A 72 43.06 -17.64 -3.24
C THR A 72 42.99 -19.07 -3.80
N LYS A 73 42.00 -19.34 -4.67
CA LYS A 73 41.82 -20.64 -5.34
C LYS A 73 43.01 -21.00 -6.23
N ALA A 74 43.57 -20.02 -6.95
CA ALA A 74 44.75 -20.22 -7.79
C ALA A 74 46.02 -20.47 -6.96
N ALA A 75 46.20 -19.76 -5.84
CA ALA A 75 47.39 -19.86 -5.00
C ALA A 75 47.48 -21.17 -4.21
N GLU A 76 46.34 -21.69 -3.76
CA GLU A 76 46.24 -22.94 -3.00
C GLU A 76 46.40 -24.18 -3.91
N GLY A 77 45.86 -24.13 -5.12
CA GLY A 77 45.77 -25.29 -6.02
C GLY A 77 44.57 -26.20 -5.74
N ASN A 78 44.65 -27.45 -6.20
CA ASN A 78 43.53 -28.40 -6.15
C ASN A 78 43.55 -29.24 -4.87
N GLU A 79 43.16 -28.64 -3.75
CA GLU A 79 43.11 -29.31 -2.45
C GLU A 79 41.65 -29.65 -2.04
N GLU A 80 41.41 -30.93 -1.71
CA GLU A 80 40.06 -31.43 -1.36
C GLU A 80 39.55 -30.91 -0.01
N LEU A 81 40.46 -30.59 0.91
CA LEU A 81 40.14 -30.19 2.29
C LEU A 81 39.19 -28.98 2.35
N HIS A 82 39.31 -28.06 1.38
CA HIS A 82 38.52 -26.82 1.35
C HIS A 82 37.34 -26.86 0.37
N ARG A 83 37.02 -28.04 -0.22
CA ARG A 83 35.97 -28.19 -1.24
C ARG A 83 34.62 -27.64 -0.76
N ALA A 84 34.19 -27.98 0.46
CA ALA A 84 32.91 -27.53 1.00
C ALA A 84 32.77 -26.00 1.05
N TYR A 85 33.83 -25.28 1.45
CA TYR A 85 33.81 -23.81 1.48
C TYR A 85 33.86 -23.21 0.07
N LYS A 86 34.61 -23.82 -0.86
CA LYS A 86 34.63 -23.40 -2.26
C LYS A 86 33.22 -23.48 -2.87
N ASP A 87 32.53 -24.60 -2.67
CA ASP A 87 31.16 -24.79 -3.16
C ASP A 87 30.19 -23.77 -2.54
N GLN A 88 30.30 -23.50 -1.24
CA GLN A 88 29.50 -22.49 -0.56
C GLN A 88 29.75 -21.08 -1.11
N ILE A 89 31.01 -20.71 -1.34
CA ILE A 89 31.38 -19.41 -1.90
C ILE A 89 30.84 -19.26 -3.32
N GLU A 90 31.01 -20.26 -4.18
CA GLU A 90 30.52 -20.23 -5.56
C GLU A 90 28.99 -20.10 -5.61
N ASN A 91 28.27 -20.82 -4.74
CA ASN A 91 26.82 -20.69 -4.61
C ASN A 91 26.41 -19.29 -4.13
N SER A 92 27.08 -18.72 -3.12
CA SER A 92 26.81 -17.37 -2.64
C SER A 92 27.08 -16.31 -3.73
N LEU A 93 28.18 -16.44 -4.47
CA LEU A 93 28.51 -15.54 -5.58
C LEU A 93 27.45 -15.57 -6.68
N HIS A 94 26.95 -16.77 -7.04
CA HIS A 94 25.86 -16.92 -8.00
C HIS A 94 24.57 -16.25 -7.52
N LEU A 95 24.20 -16.44 -6.25
CA LEU A 95 23.01 -15.83 -5.66
C LEU A 95 23.12 -14.30 -5.61
N ILE A 96 24.28 -13.78 -5.20
CA ILE A 96 24.60 -12.34 -5.20
C ILE A 96 24.47 -11.77 -6.62
N GLY A 97 25.02 -12.45 -7.63
CA GLY A 97 24.91 -12.03 -9.03
C GLY A 97 23.44 -11.92 -9.49
N LYS A 98 22.59 -12.88 -9.12
CA LYS A 98 21.14 -12.82 -9.41
C LYS A 98 20.46 -11.65 -8.73
N LYS A 99 20.73 -11.41 -7.44
CA LYS A 99 20.12 -10.30 -6.68
C LYS A 99 20.57 -8.93 -7.17
N LEU A 100 21.85 -8.77 -7.49
CA LEU A 100 22.37 -7.54 -8.09
C LEU A 100 21.74 -7.25 -9.45
N ALA A 101 21.54 -8.27 -10.29
CA ALA A 101 20.86 -8.11 -11.56
C ALA A 101 19.37 -7.74 -11.42
N PHE A 102 18.74 -8.09 -10.29
CA PHE A 102 17.38 -7.66 -9.97
C PHE A 102 17.32 -6.20 -9.52
N ILE A 103 18.20 -5.81 -8.58
CA ILE A 103 18.25 -4.47 -7.98
C ILE A 103 18.74 -3.42 -9.00
N ALA A 104 19.82 -3.73 -9.72
CA ALA A 104 20.42 -2.89 -10.73
C ALA A 104 20.55 -3.67 -12.05
N PRO A 105 19.44 -3.86 -12.79
CA PRO A 105 19.47 -4.58 -14.05
C PRO A 105 20.45 -3.91 -15.01
N HIS A 106 21.54 -4.61 -15.29
CA HIS A 106 22.54 -4.14 -16.25
C HIS A 106 21.89 -3.79 -17.58
N HIS A 107 22.33 -2.67 -18.16
CA HIS A 107 21.95 -2.16 -19.47
C HIS A 107 21.67 -3.27 -20.50
N ARG A 108 20.38 -3.48 -20.83
CA ARG A 108 20.04 -3.69 -22.24
C ARG A 108 19.96 -2.32 -22.86
N PHE A 109 21.04 -1.88 -23.51
CA PHE A 109 20.98 -0.77 -24.46
C PHE A 109 19.85 -1.06 -25.46
N ARG A 110 18.72 -0.35 -25.34
CA ARG A 110 17.76 -0.30 -26.44
C ARG A 110 18.48 0.43 -27.58
N ARG A 111 18.68 -0.28 -28.69
CA ARG A 111 19.23 0.28 -29.93
C ARG A 111 18.18 1.23 -30.52
N GLY A 112 18.09 2.44 -29.99
CA GLY A 112 17.28 3.52 -30.52
C GLY A 112 18.16 4.77 -30.61
N LEU A 113 18.39 5.25 -31.83
CA LEU A 113 19.05 6.51 -32.13
C LEU A 113 18.18 7.66 -31.60
N ILE A 114 18.40 8.06 -30.35
CA ILE A 114 18.34 9.42 -29.78
C ILE A 114 18.95 9.27 -28.37
N ASN A 115 20.27 9.30 -28.30
CA ASN A 115 21.03 9.42 -27.06
C ASN A 115 21.48 10.87 -26.96
N GLY A 116 20.68 11.71 -26.32
CA GLY A 116 21.08 13.06 -25.92
C GLY A 116 20.66 13.26 -24.47
N LEU A 117 21.56 12.95 -23.53
CA LEU A 117 21.49 13.22 -22.08
C LEU A 117 20.61 12.35 -21.16
N GLY A 118 20.08 11.20 -21.59
CA GLY A 118 19.24 10.37 -20.70
C GLY A 118 20.05 9.50 -19.72
N SER A 119 20.13 9.89 -18.44
CA SER A 119 20.27 8.91 -17.36
C SER A 119 19.00 8.04 -17.38
N VAL A 120 19.19 6.72 -17.45
CA VAL A 120 18.05 5.79 -17.47
C VAL A 120 17.55 5.64 -16.05
N VAL A 121 16.64 6.52 -15.65
CA VAL A 121 15.90 6.40 -14.40
C VAL A 121 14.82 5.34 -14.61
N LYS A 122 14.85 4.27 -13.81
CA LYS A 122 13.84 3.22 -13.81
C LYS A 122 12.93 3.41 -12.61
N THR A 123 11.67 3.66 -12.85
CA THR A 123 10.65 3.72 -11.81
C THR A 123 10.38 2.30 -11.29
N ILE A 124 10.32 2.16 -9.97
CA ILE A 124 10.04 0.89 -9.29
C ILE A 124 8.58 0.86 -8.86
N THR A 125 8.04 2.00 -8.45
CA THR A 125 6.65 2.15 -7.99
C THR A 125 5.74 2.61 -9.13
N GLY A 126 4.47 2.20 -9.07
CA GLY A 126 3.48 2.55 -10.10
C GLY A 126 3.02 4.01 -10.05
N ASN A 127 3.17 4.65 -8.88
CA ASN A 127 2.82 6.05 -8.62
C ASN A 127 3.90 7.07 -9.00
N LEU A 128 5.05 6.64 -9.53
CA LEU A 128 6.14 7.51 -9.97
C LEU A 128 6.34 7.36 -11.47
N ASP A 129 6.24 8.46 -12.21
CA ASP A 129 6.59 8.47 -13.62
C ASP A 129 8.07 8.84 -13.85
N TYR A 130 8.51 8.75 -15.10
CA TYR A 130 9.91 9.03 -15.46
C TYR A 130 10.31 10.49 -15.20
N GLU A 131 9.39 11.43 -15.43
CA GLU A 131 9.65 12.86 -15.30
C GLU A 131 9.76 13.26 -13.83
N ASP A 132 8.90 12.72 -12.97
CA ASP A 132 8.97 12.86 -11.53
C ASP A 132 10.30 12.33 -10.99
N ALA A 133 10.73 11.17 -11.48
CA ALA A 133 11.98 10.55 -11.04
C ALA A 133 13.21 11.39 -11.47
N ILE A 134 13.20 11.98 -12.67
CA ILE A 134 14.22 12.96 -13.09
C ILE A 134 14.20 14.19 -12.18
N LYS A 135 13.01 14.72 -11.88
CA LYS A 135 12.86 15.89 -11.01
C LYS A 135 13.49 15.63 -9.64
N PHE A 136 13.19 14.49 -9.03
CA PHE A 136 13.79 14.10 -7.75
C PHE A 136 15.30 13.95 -7.85
N GLU A 137 15.84 13.34 -8.90
CA GLU A 137 17.30 13.20 -9.07
C GLU A 137 17.99 14.57 -9.21
N ASN A 138 17.38 15.50 -9.95
CA ASN A 138 17.90 16.86 -10.10
C ASN A 138 17.89 17.62 -8.77
N GLU A 139 16.78 17.58 -8.03
CA GLU A 139 16.68 18.20 -6.70
C GLU A 139 17.69 17.58 -5.73
N LEU A 140 17.85 16.26 -5.76
CA LEU A 140 18.79 15.53 -4.91
C LEU A 140 20.26 15.85 -5.26
N SER A 141 20.59 15.95 -6.55
CA SER A 141 21.91 16.39 -7.02
C SER A 141 22.23 17.80 -6.54
N ASN A 142 21.27 18.71 -6.64
CA ASN A 142 21.40 20.07 -6.11
C ASN A 142 21.62 20.06 -4.60
N LEU A 143 20.83 19.29 -3.84
CA LEU A 143 20.99 19.17 -2.40
C LEU A 143 22.37 18.64 -2.01
N ARG A 144 22.89 17.62 -2.71
CA ARG A 144 24.25 17.07 -2.48
C ARG A 144 25.33 18.12 -2.73
N ASN A 145 25.21 18.91 -3.79
CA ASN A 145 26.19 19.95 -4.14
C ASN A 145 26.09 21.18 -3.23
N SER A 146 24.90 21.49 -2.72
CA SER A 146 24.62 22.63 -1.84
C SER A 146 24.90 22.38 -0.36
N VAL A 147 25.32 21.16 0.06
CA VAL A 147 25.63 20.82 1.46
C VAL A 147 26.69 21.73 2.12
N HIS A 148 27.44 22.52 1.35
CA HIS A 148 28.36 23.54 1.88
C HIS A 148 27.83 24.99 1.95
N ASN A 149 26.64 25.31 1.39
CA ASN A 149 26.14 26.69 1.28
C ASN A 149 24.62 26.82 1.52
N ILE A 150 24.06 26.16 2.54
CA ILE A 150 22.63 26.28 2.86
C ILE A 150 22.36 27.49 3.78
N ASN A 151 22.26 28.67 3.18
CA ASN A 151 21.58 29.82 3.80
C ASN A 151 20.10 29.87 3.36
N THR A 152 19.24 29.22 4.14
CA THR A 152 18.03 29.79 4.79
C THR A 152 16.95 30.58 4.01
N SER A 153 16.58 30.26 2.76
CA SER A 153 15.40 30.95 2.15
C SER A 153 14.42 30.16 1.28
N GLN A 154 14.66 28.88 0.97
CA GLN A 154 13.68 28.06 0.24
C GLN A 154 13.02 27.07 1.19
N LYS A 155 11.69 26.98 1.15
CA LYS A 155 10.92 25.90 1.77
C LYS A 155 11.30 24.59 1.08
N GLN A 156 12.39 23.97 1.53
CA GLN A 156 12.78 22.65 1.08
C GLN A 156 11.74 21.66 1.60
N THR A 157 11.05 20.99 0.69
CA THR A 157 10.15 19.87 1.01
C THR A 157 10.85 18.53 0.89
N LEU A 158 12.02 18.47 0.22
CA LEU A 158 12.84 17.27 0.05
C LEU A 158 14.10 17.31 0.96
N PHE A 159 14.30 16.25 1.74
CA PHE A 159 15.42 16.06 2.65
C PHE A 159 16.19 14.78 2.31
N ILE A 160 17.47 14.72 2.66
CA ILE A 160 18.26 13.49 2.56
C ILE A 160 18.33 12.87 3.95
N ALA A 161 17.98 11.59 4.07
CA ALA A 161 18.11 10.81 5.31
C ALA A 161 19.58 10.51 5.62
N LYS A 162 20.32 11.53 6.07
CA LYS A 162 21.77 11.47 6.25
C LYS A 162 22.18 10.32 7.18
N HIS A 163 21.49 10.14 8.29
CA HIS A 163 21.83 9.08 9.25
C HIS A 163 21.68 7.68 8.65
N ALA A 164 20.61 7.46 7.87
CA ALA A 164 20.37 6.18 7.20
C ALA A 164 21.44 5.88 6.13
N VAL A 165 21.79 6.89 5.33
CA VAL A 165 22.81 6.78 4.27
C VAL A 165 24.20 6.55 4.88
N GLU A 166 24.54 7.25 5.96
CA GLU A 166 25.81 7.11 6.67
C GLU A 166 25.93 5.74 7.34
N GLU A 167 24.86 5.25 7.98
CA GLU A 167 24.84 3.94 8.62
C GLU A 167 25.09 2.82 7.59
N PHE A 168 24.38 2.87 6.46
CA PHE A 168 24.57 1.93 5.35
C PHE A 168 25.99 2.01 4.80
N SER A 169 26.49 3.22 4.54
CA SER A 169 27.86 3.45 4.05
C SER A 169 28.91 2.93 5.02
N LYS A 170 28.72 3.09 6.33
CA LYS A 170 29.63 2.57 7.36
C LYS A 170 29.65 1.05 7.37
N GLN A 171 28.49 0.40 7.31
CA GLN A 171 28.39 -1.06 7.26
C GLN A 171 29.07 -1.63 6.01
N ILE A 172 28.95 -0.94 4.90
CA ILE A 172 29.61 -1.27 3.65
C ILE A 172 31.14 -1.07 3.74
N LYS A 173 31.63 0.00 4.39
CA LYS A 173 33.07 0.22 4.58
C LYS A 173 33.75 -0.93 5.35
N LEU A 174 33.03 -1.56 6.28
CA LEU A 174 33.53 -2.76 6.97
C LEU A 174 33.85 -3.91 6.00
N LEU A 175 33.13 -4.03 4.88
CA LEU A 175 33.44 -5.01 3.83
C LEU A 175 34.77 -4.70 3.15
N ASP A 176 35.05 -3.43 2.85
CA ASP A 176 36.33 -3.02 2.23
C ASP A 176 37.52 -3.21 3.18
N GLU A 177 37.33 -2.96 4.49
CA GLU A 177 38.32 -3.26 5.52
C GLU A 177 38.61 -4.76 5.61
N ASN A 178 37.55 -5.59 5.60
CA ASN A 178 37.69 -7.05 5.59
C ASN A 178 38.41 -7.55 4.33
N GLN A 179 38.13 -6.97 3.16
CA GLN A 179 38.83 -7.31 1.92
C GLN A 179 40.33 -6.99 1.99
N LYS A 180 40.72 -5.85 2.54
CA LYS A 180 42.13 -5.49 2.76
C LYS A 180 42.83 -6.49 3.68
N LYS A 181 42.15 -6.92 4.74
CA LYS A 181 42.64 -7.96 5.67
C LYS A 181 42.81 -9.30 4.96
N ILE A 182 41.85 -9.72 4.15
CA ILE A 182 41.95 -10.96 3.34
C ILE A 182 43.15 -10.88 2.38
N GLY A 183 43.37 -9.74 1.73
CA GLY A 183 44.51 -9.55 0.83
C GLY A 183 45.87 -9.68 1.54
N SER A 184 46.00 -9.14 2.77
CA SER A 184 47.24 -9.29 3.55
C SER A 184 47.45 -10.72 4.07
N MET A 185 46.37 -11.39 4.48
CA MET A 185 46.38 -12.80 4.87
C MET A 185 46.80 -13.70 3.69
N LEU A 186 46.31 -13.43 2.47
CA LEU A 186 46.68 -14.16 1.27
C LEU A 186 48.19 -14.05 1.00
N LYS A 187 48.75 -12.84 1.08
CA LYS A 187 50.19 -12.63 0.94
C LYS A 187 50.99 -13.43 1.97
N ASN A 188 50.56 -13.45 3.22
CA ASN A 188 51.22 -14.21 4.28
C ASN A 188 51.12 -15.72 4.07
N ALA A 189 49.96 -16.23 3.64
CA ALA A 189 49.76 -17.65 3.33
C ALA A 189 50.68 -18.14 2.22
N THR A 190 50.86 -17.34 1.17
CA THR A 190 51.75 -17.65 0.04
C THR A 190 53.24 -17.63 0.39
N LEU A 191 53.63 -16.92 1.45
CA LEU A 191 55.02 -16.84 1.92
C LEU A 191 55.37 -17.91 2.96
N SER A 192 54.38 -18.69 3.44
CA SER A 192 54.59 -19.70 4.46
C SER A 192 55.23 -20.96 3.87
N ASN A 193 56.44 -21.29 4.34
CA ASN A 193 57.15 -22.50 3.92
C ASN A 193 56.61 -23.78 4.59
N ASN A 194 55.74 -23.67 5.60
CA ASN A 194 55.17 -24.82 6.31
C ASN A 194 53.81 -25.19 5.71
N VAL A 195 53.73 -26.38 5.11
CA VAL A 195 52.55 -26.90 4.41
C VAL A 195 51.30 -26.94 5.30
N VAL A 196 51.43 -27.40 6.56
CA VAL A 196 50.28 -27.47 7.48
C VAL A 196 49.79 -26.07 7.85
N ILE A 197 50.71 -25.16 8.12
CA ILE A 197 50.39 -23.77 8.46
C ILE A 197 49.75 -23.07 7.25
N SER A 198 50.28 -23.30 6.04
CA SER A 198 49.73 -22.74 4.80
C SER A 198 48.29 -23.22 4.56
N ARG A 199 48.01 -24.52 4.76
CA ARG A 199 46.64 -25.09 4.68
C ARG A 199 45.68 -24.40 5.64
N LEU A 200 46.07 -24.24 6.91
CA LEU A 200 45.23 -23.57 7.91
C LEU A 200 44.98 -22.09 7.55
N HIS A 201 45.97 -21.40 6.98
CA HIS A 201 45.78 -20.04 6.49
C HIS A 201 44.81 -19.96 5.31
N PHE A 202 44.87 -20.91 4.37
CA PHE A 202 43.90 -20.97 3.27
C PHE A 202 42.49 -21.27 3.75
N LEU A 203 42.33 -22.16 4.74
CA LEU A 203 41.03 -22.40 5.36
C LEU A 203 40.46 -21.11 5.98
N ASP A 204 41.27 -20.38 6.75
CA ASP A 204 40.86 -19.10 7.35
C ASP A 204 40.49 -18.08 6.26
N LEU A 205 41.26 -17.97 5.17
CA LEU A 205 40.93 -17.11 4.04
C LEU A 205 39.55 -17.43 3.44
N TYR A 206 39.23 -18.70 3.21
CA TYR A 206 37.92 -19.09 2.69
C TYR A 206 36.80 -18.74 3.66
N ILE A 207 37.00 -18.95 4.96
CA ILE A 207 36.05 -18.59 6.00
C ILE A 207 35.79 -17.08 5.99
N GLN A 208 36.84 -16.24 5.91
CA GLN A 208 36.70 -14.78 5.86
C GLN A 208 35.99 -14.29 4.58
N ILE A 209 36.32 -14.88 3.42
CA ILE A 209 35.64 -14.59 2.15
C ILE A 209 34.15 -14.95 2.26
N TYR A 210 33.85 -16.14 2.77
CA TYR A 210 32.48 -16.61 2.95
C TYR A 210 31.68 -15.67 3.86
N PHE A 211 32.21 -15.27 5.01
CA PHE A 211 31.53 -14.32 5.90
C PHE A 211 31.32 -12.96 5.24
N SER A 212 32.28 -12.47 4.45
CA SER A 212 32.14 -11.21 3.70
C SER A 212 31.03 -11.30 2.65
N LEU A 213 30.90 -12.46 1.99
CA LEU A 213 29.82 -12.73 1.04
C LEU A 213 28.45 -12.83 1.73
N GLN A 214 28.37 -13.46 2.91
CA GLN A 214 27.13 -13.51 3.67
C GLN A 214 26.68 -12.10 4.10
N LEU A 215 27.59 -11.28 4.61
CA LEU A 215 27.27 -9.90 4.97
C LEU A 215 26.77 -9.10 3.76
N LEU A 216 27.39 -9.26 2.60
CA LEU A 216 26.93 -8.64 1.35
C LEU A 216 25.54 -9.14 0.92
N LEU A 217 25.33 -10.47 1.00
CA LEU A 217 24.05 -11.10 0.67
C LEU A 217 22.92 -10.57 1.56
N ASP A 218 23.16 -10.45 2.87
CA ASP A 218 22.20 -9.89 3.82
C ASP A 218 21.78 -8.46 3.42
N LYS A 219 22.72 -7.62 2.96
CA LYS A 219 22.39 -6.28 2.46
C LYS A 219 21.56 -6.29 1.19
N LEU A 220 21.85 -7.21 0.27
CA LEU A 220 21.06 -7.35 -0.96
C LEU A 220 19.64 -7.84 -0.65
N VAL A 221 19.46 -8.74 0.32
CA VAL A 221 18.14 -9.18 0.78
C VAL A 221 17.35 -8.02 1.37
N ILE A 222 17.97 -7.21 2.24
CA ILE A 222 17.32 -6.02 2.80
C ILE A 222 16.86 -5.05 1.70
N LEU A 223 17.70 -4.80 0.69
CA LEU A 223 17.33 -3.92 -0.43
C LEU A 223 16.23 -4.51 -1.32
N GLU A 224 16.24 -5.83 -1.54
CA GLU A 224 15.17 -6.53 -2.27
C GLU A 224 13.84 -6.46 -1.53
N ASP A 225 13.84 -6.66 -0.21
CA ASP A 225 12.65 -6.49 0.62
C ASP A 225 12.16 -5.04 0.55
N ALA A 226 13.06 -4.06 0.69
CA ALA A 226 12.75 -2.64 0.59
C ALA A 226 12.11 -2.30 -0.78
N MET A 227 12.65 -2.84 -1.88
CA MET A 227 12.06 -2.67 -3.22
C MET A 227 10.67 -3.31 -3.33
N THR A 228 10.49 -4.50 -2.77
CA THR A 228 9.22 -5.24 -2.82
C THR A 228 8.13 -4.49 -2.07
N PHE A 229 8.43 -3.96 -0.87
CA PHE A 229 7.46 -3.15 -0.12
C PHE A 229 7.21 -1.79 -0.78
N ALA A 230 8.23 -1.16 -1.36
CA ALA A 230 8.05 0.08 -2.11
C ALA A 230 7.11 -0.10 -3.30
N GLN A 231 7.15 -1.23 -4.02
CA GLN A 231 6.20 -1.55 -5.10
C GLN A 231 4.74 -1.59 -4.63
N LEU A 232 4.51 -1.91 -3.37
CA LEU A 232 3.19 -1.89 -2.73
C LEU A 232 2.84 -0.51 -2.16
N GLU A 233 3.73 0.47 -2.30
CA GLU A 233 3.63 1.82 -1.74
C GLU A 233 3.56 1.85 -0.21
N VAL A 234 4.03 0.77 0.43
CA VAL A 234 4.01 0.55 1.87
C VAL A 234 5.39 0.80 2.46
N MET A 235 5.42 1.53 3.58
CA MET A 235 6.64 1.75 4.34
C MET A 235 7.10 0.47 5.05
N HIS A 236 8.41 0.18 4.98
CA HIS A 236 9.00 -0.98 5.65
C HIS A 236 10.35 -0.62 6.31
N PRO A 237 10.67 -1.20 7.49
CA PRO A 237 11.95 -0.98 8.18
C PRO A 237 13.22 -1.29 7.38
N SER A 238 13.11 -2.09 6.30
CA SER A 238 14.23 -2.35 5.38
C SER A 238 14.63 -1.11 4.55
N ILE A 239 13.73 -0.15 4.37
CA ILE A 239 14.01 1.11 3.66
C ILE A 239 14.76 2.09 4.57
N ILE A 240 14.39 2.17 5.84
CA ILE A 240 15.09 2.97 6.86
C ILE A 240 14.76 2.37 8.21
N ALA A 241 15.77 2.22 9.05
CA ALA A 241 15.55 1.69 10.38
C ALA A 241 14.71 2.66 11.23
N PRO A 242 13.83 2.15 12.11
CA PRO A 242 12.95 2.95 12.97
C PRO A 242 13.65 4.08 13.75
N HIS A 243 14.84 3.80 14.33
CA HIS A 243 15.60 4.80 15.08
C HIS A 243 16.11 5.93 14.18
N SER A 244 16.56 5.59 12.97
CA SER A 244 17.01 6.56 11.97
C SER A 244 15.83 7.41 11.50
N LEU A 245 14.68 6.80 11.21
CA LEU A 245 13.47 7.54 10.83
C LEU A 245 13.04 8.54 11.91
N ILE A 246 12.99 8.12 13.18
CA ILE A 246 12.68 9.01 14.30
C ILE A 246 13.65 10.20 14.36
N SER A 247 14.95 9.95 14.18
CA SER A 247 15.95 11.01 14.22
C SER A 247 15.75 12.03 13.10
N GLU A 248 15.45 11.58 11.87
CA GLU A 248 15.22 12.43 10.71
C GLU A 248 13.92 13.25 10.85
N ILE A 249 12.81 12.61 11.24
CA ILE A 249 11.52 13.30 11.45
C ILE A 249 11.65 14.33 12.59
N THR A 250 12.37 13.99 13.67
CA THR A 250 12.62 14.92 14.78
C THR A 250 13.45 16.12 14.30
N ALA A 251 14.41 15.92 13.40
CA ALA A 251 15.19 17.02 12.82
C ALA A 251 14.31 17.93 11.95
N ILE A 252 13.44 17.35 11.12
CA ILE A 252 12.44 18.10 10.32
C ILE A 252 11.51 18.89 11.23
N GLN A 253 10.97 18.28 12.29
CA GLN A 253 10.09 18.95 13.26
C GLN A 253 10.74 20.14 13.98
N LYS A 254 12.06 20.10 14.21
CA LYS A 254 12.78 21.21 14.85
C LYS A 254 12.99 22.39 13.91
N LEU A 255 13.13 22.13 12.61
CA LEU A 255 13.44 23.14 11.60
C LEU A 255 12.20 23.75 10.96
N TYR A 256 11.10 22.99 10.91
CA TYR A 256 9.86 23.36 10.26
C TYR A 256 8.68 23.21 11.23
N GLN A 257 7.57 23.91 10.99
CA GLN A 257 6.32 23.75 11.75
C GLN A 257 5.60 22.43 11.39
N PHE A 258 6.36 21.36 11.20
CA PHE A 258 5.89 20.05 10.81
C PHE A 258 5.16 19.37 11.99
N ARG A 259 3.97 18.84 11.70
CA ARG A 259 3.15 18.12 12.67
C ARG A 259 2.98 16.67 12.21
N PRO A 260 3.65 15.71 12.87
CA PRO A 260 3.48 14.31 12.54
C PRO A 260 2.08 13.82 12.94
N VAL A 261 1.65 12.72 12.33
CA VAL A 261 0.37 12.04 12.61
C VAL A 261 0.23 11.56 14.07
N ASP A 262 1.35 11.36 14.76
CA ASP A 262 1.40 10.90 16.14
C ASP A 262 2.69 11.42 16.80
N ARG A 263 2.77 11.34 18.13
CA ARG A 263 3.95 11.70 18.91
C ARG A 263 5.15 10.85 18.48
N ILE A 264 6.21 11.53 18.03
CA ILE A 264 7.45 10.90 17.60
C ILE A 264 8.08 10.13 18.77
N SER A 265 7.93 8.80 18.74
CA SER A 265 8.54 7.89 19.71
C SER A 265 8.55 6.48 19.13
N ILE A 266 9.45 5.63 19.63
CA ILE A 266 9.52 4.22 19.18
C ILE A 266 8.23 3.45 19.48
N LYS A 267 7.47 3.85 20.50
CA LYS A 267 6.20 3.20 20.87
C LYS A 267 5.12 3.42 19.82
N ASN A 268 5.15 4.57 19.15
CA ASN A 268 4.13 4.98 18.18
C ASN A 268 4.66 4.90 16.74
N ILE A 269 5.80 4.23 16.52
CA ILE A 269 6.46 4.20 15.22
C ILE A 269 5.58 3.58 14.14
N HIS A 270 4.78 2.58 14.47
CA HIS A 270 3.90 1.92 13.52
C HIS A 270 2.82 2.85 12.97
N SER A 271 2.28 3.77 13.78
CA SER A 271 1.34 4.80 13.31
C SER A 271 2.02 5.77 12.33
N ILE A 272 3.27 6.11 12.60
CA ILE A 272 4.05 7.00 11.73
C ILE A 272 4.39 6.28 10.42
N GLU A 273 4.88 5.04 10.48
CA GLU A 273 5.20 4.21 9.32
C GLU A 273 3.97 3.96 8.45
N SER A 274 2.82 3.63 9.04
CA SER A 274 1.59 3.38 8.28
C SER A 274 1.08 4.64 7.57
N SER A 275 1.40 5.84 8.08
CA SER A 275 1.03 7.10 7.42
C SER A 275 1.87 7.43 6.19
N ILE A 276 3.13 7.01 6.16
CA ILE A 276 4.09 7.32 5.09
C ILE A 276 3.71 6.60 3.80
N SER A 277 3.81 7.29 2.66
CA SER A 277 3.79 6.66 1.33
C SER A 277 5.20 6.58 0.76
N VAL A 278 5.49 5.50 0.03
CA VAL A 278 6.81 5.25 -0.53
C VAL A 278 6.77 5.34 -2.04
N LYS A 279 7.72 6.09 -2.60
CA LYS A 279 8.06 6.08 -4.03
C LYS A 279 9.48 5.56 -4.17
N ALA A 280 9.77 4.86 -5.26
CA ALA A 280 11.12 4.36 -5.48
C ALA A 280 11.49 4.38 -6.95
N TYR A 281 12.76 4.68 -7.19
CA TYR A 281 13.38 4.57 -8.50
C TYR A 281 14.83 4.11 -8.35
N SER A 282 15.35 3.53 -9.42
CA SER A 282 16.75 3.16 -9.52
C SER A 282 17.38 3.90 -10.70
N THR A 283 18.59 4.39 -10.47
CA THR A 283 19.52 4.84 -11.49
C THR A 283 20.60 3.78 -11.67
N ASN A 284 21.56 4.04 -12.57
CA ASN A 284 22.71 3.15 -12.75
C ASN A 284 23.53 3.00 -11.47
N ASP A 285 23.57 4.04 -10.64
CA ASP A 285 24.47 4.07 -9.49
C ASP A 285 23.79 3.96 -8.13
N ALA A 286 22.50 4.28 -8.08
CA ALA A 286 21.78 4.39 -6.84
C ALA A 286 20.38 3.79 -6.91
N LEU A 287 19.95 3.28 -5.77
CA LEU A 287 18.57 2.96 -5.48
C LEU A 287 18.05 4.04 -4.53
N THR A 288 17.03 4.77 -4.95
CA THR A 288 16.47 5.90 -4.19
C THR A 288 15.03 5.60 -3.79
N PHE A 289 14.76 5.73 -2.50
CA PHE A 289 13.42 5.71 -1.94
C PHE A 289 13.06 7.13 -1.49
N ILE A 290 11.87 7.60 -1.85
CA ILE A 290 11.30 8.86 -1.39
C ILE A 290 10.16 8.52 -0.44
N LEU A 291 10.30 8.93 0.81
CA LEU A 291 9.32 8.74 1.87
C LEU A 291 8.51 10.02 2.00
N ASP A 292 7.26 9.98 1.57
CA ASP A 292 6.34 11.11 1.69
C ASP A 292 5.67 11.04 3.07
N ILE A 293 6.11 11.93 3.94
CA ILE A 293 5.70 12.04 5.34
C ILE A 293 4.61 13.12 5.44
N PRO A 294 3.37 12.76 5.78
CA PRO A 294 2.29 13.71 5.87
C PRO A 294 2.46 14.63 7.08
N SER A 295 2.22 15.92 6.88
CA SER A 295 2.00 16.88 7.98
C SER A 295 0.51 17.08 8.16
N ILE A 296 0.05 17.03 9.41
CA ILE A 296 -1.38 17.14 9.74
C ILE A 296 -1.77 18.50 10.30
N ASP A 297 -3.05 18.82 10.16
CA ASP A 297 -3.70 19.95 10.81
C ASP A 297 -3.74 19.77 12.34
N GLU A 298 -3.96 20.86 13.08
CA GLU A 298 -4.20 20.81 14.52
C GLU A 298 -5.58 20.25 14.85
N ASN A 299 -6.54 20.47 13.94
CA ASN A 299 -7.93 20.10 14.15
C ASN A 299 -8.11 18.59 13.97
N LEU A 300 -8.68 17.97 14.99
CA LEU A 300 -9.15 16.59 14.93
C LEU A 300 -10.63 16.60 14.55
N TYR A 301 -11.01 15.63 13.73
CA TYR A 301 -12.38 15.46 13.29
C TYR A 301 -12.86 14.10 13.73
N ASP A 302 -14.10 14.04 14.22
CA ASP A 302 -14.76 12.78 14.46
C ASP A 302 -15.26 12.22 13.12
N LEU A 303 -14.93 10.95 12.84
CA LEU A 303 -15.51 10.22 11.72
C LEU A 303 -16.89 9.72 12.13
N ILE A 304 -17.93 10.33 11.57
CA ILE A 304 -19.32 9.97 11.82
C ILE A 304 -19.87 9.24 10.60
N HIS A 305 -20.30 8.00 10.79
CA HIS A 305 -21.06 7.25 9.80
C HIS A 305 -22.54 7.60 9.91
N LEU A 306 -23.14 7.93 8.77
CA LEU A 306 -24.53 8.34 8.66
C LEU A 306 -25.37 7.18 8.12
N TYR A 307 -26.29 6.67 8.94
CA TYR A 307 -27.23 5.61 8.54
C TYR A 307 -28.64 6.17 8.43
N SER A 308 -29.23 6.10 7.23
CA SER A 308 -30.65 6.39 7.03
C SER A 308 -31.50 5.30 7.65
N ILE A 309 -32.27 5.63 8.69
CA ILE A 309 -33.19 4.71 9.39
C ILE A 309 -34.62 5.27 9.38
N PRO A 310 -35.67 4.44 9.51
CA PRO A 310 -37.03 4.96 9.51
C PRO A 310 -37.35 5.58 10.87
N ASP A 311 -38.10 6.66 10.90
CA ASP A 311 -38.75 7.17 12.11
C ASP A 311 -40.11 6.46 12.35
N LYS A 312 -40.84 6.90 13.37
CA LYS A 312 -42.19 6.38 13.69
C LYS A 312 -43.22 6.56 12.57
N GLN A 313 -42.96 7.47 11.63
CA GLN A 313 -43.80 7.77 10.47
C GLN A 313 -43.29 7.08 9.19
N ASN A 314 -42.28 6.21 9.30
CA ASN A 314 -41.55 5.60 8.19
C ASN A 314 -40.89 6.63 7.26
N LEU A 315 -40.48 7.78 7.78
CA LEU A 315 -39.68 8.76 7.07
C LEU A 315 -38.20 8.58 7.45
N THR A 316 -37.31 8.85 6.50
CA THR A 316 -35.87 8.80 6.71
C THR A 316 -35.22 10.05 6.12
N ILE A 317 -34.14 10.51 6.73
CA ILE A 317 -33.31 11.59 6.20
C ILE A 317 -32.27 10.98 5.27
N ILE A 318 -32.11 11.58 4.10
CA ILE A 318 -31.10 11.18 3.13
C ILE A 318 -29.89 12.11 3.32
N PRO A 319 -28.75 11.59 3.82
CA PRO A 319 -27.52 12.38 3.92
C PRO A 319 -26.89 12.57 2.53
N LYS A 320 -26.07 13.61 2.39
CA LYS A 320 -25.32 13.90 1.15
C LYS A 320 -24.21 12.88 0.88
N SER A 321 -23.63 12.33 1.93
CA SER A 321 -22.63 11.24 1.85
C SER A 321 -22.82 10.29 3.02
N LYS A 322 -22.25 9.09 2.89
CA LYS A 322 -22.17 8.06 3.91
C LYS A 322 -21.40 8.49 5.16
N TYR A 323 -20.37 9.32 4.99
CA TYR A 323 -19.46 9.72 6.07
C TYR A 323 -19.36 11.23 6.21
N LEU A 324 -19.27 11.68 7.46
CA LEU A 324 -19.10 13.06 7.87
C LEU A 324 -17.88 13.17 8.79
N ALA A 325 -16.91 13.98 8.41
CA ALA A 325 -15.85 14.44 9.29
C ALA A 325 -16.37 15.67 10.05
N LEU A 326 -16.52 15.57 11.38
CA LEU A 326 -17.02 16.66 12.22
C LEU A 326 -15.93 17.14 13.18
N GLY A 327 -15.43 18.35 12.97
CA GLY A 327 -14.56 19.04 13.90
C GLY A 327 -15.34 19.99 14.81
N THR A 328 -14.63 20.75 15.65
CA THR A 328 -15.25 21.70 16.59
C THR A 328 -15.95 22.86 15.88
N ASN A 329 -15.32 23.41 14.85
CA ASN A 329 -15.79 24.61 14.15
C ASN A 329 -16.07 24.37 12.66
N GLU A 330 -15.69 23.21 12.14
CA GLU A 330 -15.77 22.90 10.72
C GLU A 330 -16.15 21.44 10.51
N TYR A 331 -16.74 21.14 9.35
CA TYR A 331 -17.16 19.80 8.98
C TYR A 331 -16.92 19.55 7.48
N SER A 332 -16.86 18.30 7.07
CA SER A 332 -16.74 17.91 5.66
C SER A 332 -17.38 16.56 5.41
N TYR A 333 -18.08 16.40 4.30
CA TYR A 333 -18.53 15.09 3.83
C TYR A 333 -17.38 14.40 3.10
N LEU A 334 -17.19 13.09 3.34
CA LEU A 334 -16.15 12.33 2.67
C LEU A 334 -16.71 11.73 1.38
N GLU A 335 -16.06 12.01 0.25
CA GLU A 335 -16.38 11.40 -1.04
C GLU A 335 -15.54 10.14 -1.29
N GLU A 336 -14.33 10.09 -0.72
CA GLU A 336 -13.37 9.00 -0.89
C GLU A 336 -12.98 8.41 0.46
N ASP A 337 -12.57 7.14 0.44
CA ASP A 337 -12.06 6.45 1.64
C ASP A 337 -10.69 7.02 2.04
N CYS A 338 -10.54 7.34 3.32
CA CYS A 338 -9.28 7.83 3.86
C CYS A 338 -8.32 6.69 4.22
N LYS A 339 -7.01 6.99 4.25
CA LYS A 339 -5.98 6.01 4.57
C LYS A 339 -6.05 5.65 6.05
N LYS A 340 -6.32 4.38 6.37
CA LYS A 340 -6.33 3.90 7.76
C LYS A 340 -4.92 3.88 8.35
N ILE A 341 -4.72 4.56 9.48
CA ILE A 341 -3.45 4.61 10.22
C ILE A 341 -3.46 3.58 11.36
N THR A 342 -4.56 3.59 12.12
CA THR A 342 -4.89 2.61 13.17
C THR A 342 -6.33 2.14 12.97
N GLN A 343 -6.87 1.37 13.91
CA GLN A 343 -8.29 0.97 13.89
C GLN A 343 -9.22 2.19 13.98
N ASP A 344 -8.85 3.17 14.82
CA ASP A 344 -9.71 4.33 15.15
C ASP A 344 -9.25 5.63 14.50
N VAL A 345 -8.12 5.65 13.77
CA VAL A 345 -7.56 6.88 13.19
C VAL A 345 -7.34 6.72 11.69
N GLN A 346 -7.85 7.67 10.92
CA GLN A 346 -7.71 7.74 9.46
C GLN A 346 -7.07 9.07 9.04
N LEU A 347 -6.29 9.05 7.96
CA LEU A 347 -5.64 10.21 7.38
C LEU A 347 -6.26 10.52 6.02
N CYS A 348 -6.80 11.73 5.88
CA CYS A 348 -7.41 12.20 4.64
C CYS A 348 -6.52 13.26 3.98
N THR A 349 -6.23 13.10 2.69
CA THR A 349 -5.44 14.05 1.89
C THR A 349 -6.22 15.30 1.51
N SER A 350 -7.53 15.15 1.30
CA SER A 350 -8.42 16.23 0.92
C SER A 350 -9.64 16.24 1.84
N LEU A 351 -9.88 17.38 2.48
CA LEU A 351 -11.08 17.66 3.26
C LEU A 351 -11.54 19.06 2.90
N ASN A 352 -12.62 19.14 2.14
CA ASN A 352 -13.25 20.41 1.79
C ASN A 352 -14.13 20.85 2.96
N THR A 353 -13.52 21.55 3.91
CA THR A 353 -14.17 21.89 5.17
C THR A 353 -15.05 23.12 5.05
N GLN A 354 -16.19 23.08 5.75
CA GLN A 354 -17.17 24.15 5.82
C GLN A 354 -17.41 24.53 7.28
N PRO A 355 -17.68 25.81 7.59
CA PRO A 355 -17.90 26.24 8.96
C PRO A 355 -19.18 25.63 9.53
N VAL A 356 -19.12 25.17 10.78
CA VAL A 356 -20.26 24.63 11.52
C VAL A 356 -21.21 25.76 11.92
N GLU A 357 -20.70 26.88 12.45
CA GLU A 357 -21.50 27.96 13.08
C GLU A 357 -22.64 28.49 12.19
N ASN A 358 -22.41 28.67 10.90
CA ASN A 358 -23.41 29.23 9.96
C ASN A 358 -23.85 28.22 8.89
N SER A 359 -23.76 26.92 9.19
CA SER A 359 -24.13 25.88 8.24
C SER A 359 -25.64 25.78 8.06
N GLU A 360 -26.10 25.81 6.81
CA GLU A 360 -27.48 25.43 6.44
C GLU A 360 -27.62 23.92 6.21
N ASP A 361 -26.56 23.14 6.45
CA ASP A 361 -26.60 21.70 6.26
C ASP A 361 -27.49 21.01 7.29
N CYS A 362 -28.41 20.20 6.78
CA CYS A 362 -29.41 19.47 7.56
C CYS A 362 -28.78 18.64 8.70
N ILE A 363 -27.71 17.89 8.44
CA ILE A 363 -27.16 16.98 9.46
C ILE A 363 -26.44 17.79 10.54
N VAL A 364 -25.67 18.81 10.15
CA VAL A 364 -24.93 19.66 11.07
C VAL A 364 -25.88 20.45 11.99
N THR A 365 -26.94 21.03 11.42
CA THR A 365 -27.98 21.74 12.19
C THR A 365 -28.73 20.82 13.16
N LEU A 366 -28.98 19.55 12.78
CA LEU A 366 -29.55 18.54 13.68
C LEU A 366 -28.62 18.23 14.86
N ILE A 367 -27.31 18.11 14.63
CA ILE A 367 -26.32 17.88 15.68
C ILE A 367 -26.27 19.07 16.66
N LYS A 368 -26.46 20.30 16.17
CA LYS A 368 -26.58 21.52 17.00
C LYS A 368 -27.90 21.65 17.74
N HIS A 369 -28.84 20.74 17.52
CA HIS A 369 -30.19 20.81 18.09
C HIS A 369 -31.02 21.99 17.56
N GLU A 370 -30.76 22.44 16.34
CA GLU A 370 -31.49 23.52 15.68
C GLU A 370 -32.56 22.96 14.71
N SER A 371 -33.62 23.75 14.44
CA SER A 371 -34.67 23.37 13.48
C SER A 371 -34.16 23.52 12.05
N THR A 372 -34.36 22.50 11.22
CA THR A 372 -33.86 22.51 9.83
C THR A 372 -34.81 21.81 8.87
N ASN A 373 -34.69 22.14 7.58
CA ASN A 373 -35.44 21.50 6.51
C ASN A 373 -34.59 20.43 5.83
N CYS A 374 -34.70 19.21 6.34
CA CYS A 374 -34.00 18.05 5.81
C CYS A 374 -34.75 17.41 4.63
N THR A 375 -34.02 16.97 3.61
CA THR A 375 -34.60 16.14 2.56
C THR A 375 -35.00 14.79 3.14
N ARG A 376 -36.30 14.50 3.05
CA ARG A 376 -36.88 13.26 3.57
C ARG A 376 -37.40 12.36 2.46
N ALA A 377 -37.29 11.06 2.70
CA ALA A 377 -37.91 10.04 1.89
C ALA A 377 -38.78 9.13 2.75
N ARG A 378 -39.89 8.65 2.19
CA ARG A 378 -40.68 7.60 2.83
C ARG A 378 -40.00 6.26 2.58
N MET A 379 -39.66 5.56 3.66
CA MET A 379 -38.97 4.28 3.62
C MET A 379 -39.94 3.14 3.97
N ASN A 380 -40.43 2.47 2.94
CA ASN A 380 -41.37 1.36 3.11
C ASN A 380 -40.61 0.02 3.13
N LEU A 381 -40.39 -0.50 4.34
CA LEU A 381 -39.79 -1.81 4.53
C LEU A 381 -40.83 -2.91 4.28
N LYS A 382 -40.51 -3.87 3.40
CA LYS A 382 -41.37 -5.04 3.18
C LYS A 382 -41.28 -6.02 4.36
N GLN A 383 -40.08 -6.19 4.89
CA GLN A 383 -39.73 -7.06 6.01
C GLN A 383 -38.75 -6.31 6.92
N GLY A 384 -38.57 -6.78 8.16
CA GLY A 384 -37.53 -6.23 9.01
C GLY A 384 -36.13 -6.49 8.46
N LYS A 385 -35.16 -5.70 8.91
CA LYS A 385 -33.80 -5.66 8.38
C LYS A 385 -32.79 -5.76 9.50
N ILE A 386 -31.71 -6.49 9.25
CA ILE A 386 -30.54 -6.54 10.13
C ILE A 386 -29.34 -6.08 9.32
N GLN A 387 -28.60 -5.11 9.84
CA GLN A 387 -27.34 -4.64 9.27
C GLN A 387 -26.24 -4.72 10.32
N ARG A 388 -25.08 -5.26 9.94
CA ARG A 388 -23.90 -5.24 10.79
C ARG A 388 -23.34 -3.83 10.80
N LEU A 389 -23.14 -3.27 11.99
CA LEU A 389 -22.45 -1.98 12.17
C LEU A 389 -20.96 -2.22 12.38
N GLU A 390 -20.64 -3.20 13.24
CA GLU A 390 -19.28 -3.60 13.61
C GLU A 390 -19.21 -5.11 13.89
N ASP A 391 -18.07 -5.61 14.39
CA ASP A 391 -17.91 -7.03 14.72
C ASP A 391 -18.93 -7.54 15.74
N ASN A 392 -19.27 -6.71 16.73
CA ASN A 392 -20.17 -7.05 17.82
C ASN A 392 -21.48 -6.24 17.86
N LYS A 393 -21.65 -5.23 16.98
CA LYS A 393 -22.85 -4.37 16.94
C LYS A 393 -23.69 -4.57 15.69
N TRP A 394 -24.99 -4.64 15.89
CA TRP A 394 -25.97 -4.88 14.85
C TRP A 394 -27.11 -3.88 14.95
N LEU A 395 -27.47 -3.27 13.84
CA LEU A 395 -28.69 -2.48 13.68
C LEU A 395 -29.82 -3.42 13.28
N ILE A 396 -30.85 -3.48 14.12
CA ILE A 396 -32.03 -4.32 13.93
C ILE A 396 -33.23 -3.41 13.76
N ILE A 397 -33.88 -3.47 12.59
CA ILE A 397 -35.10 -2.72 12.27
C ILE A 397 -36.25 -3.71 12.13
N LEU A 398 -37.22 -3.63 13.03
CA LEU A 398 -38.40 -4.50 13.04
C LEU A 398 -39.63 -3.74 12.55
N LYS A 399 -40.25 -4.25 11.50
CA LYS A 399 -41.52 -3.72 10.99
C LYS A 399 -42.70 -4.10 11.88
N ASP A 400 -42.73 -5.36 12.29
CA ASP A 400 -43.77 -5.96 13.11
C ASP A 400 -43.13 -6.54 14.39
N GLU A 401 -43.93 -6.85 15.40
CA GLU A 401 -43.44 -7.49 16.62
C GLU A 401 -42.80 -8.85 16.30
N GLN A 402 -41.59 -9.09 16.82
CA GLN A 402 -40.81 -10.32 16.62
C GLN A 402 -40.29 -10.87 17.95
N ILE A 403 -40.06 -12.19 17.99
CA ILE A 403 -39.43 -12.86 19.13
C ILE A 403 -37.93 -12.94 18.85
N LEU A 404 -37.15 -12.25 19.67
CA LEU A 404 -35.70 -12.43 19.74
C LEU A 404 -35.40 -13.53 20.74
N LYS A 405 -34.59 -14.50 20.31
CA LYS A 405 -34.07 -15.55 21.18
C LYS A 405 -32.57 -15.33 21.36
N SER A 406 -32.13 -15.08 22.58
CA SER A 406 -30.71 -14.98 22.90
C SER A 406 -30.24 -16.20 23.67
N ARG A 407 -28.99 -16.60 23.45
CA ARG A 407 -28.33 -17.67 24.17
C ARG A 407 -26.93 -17.23 24.53
N CYS A 408 -26.71 -16.85 25.78
CA CYS A 408 -25.44 -16.37 26.32
C CYS A 408 -24.92 -17.39 27.34
N GLY A 409 -23.85 -18.09 26.99
CA GLY A 409 -23.36 -19.24 27.74
C GLY A 409 -24.43 -20.34 27.91
N ARG A 410 -24.86 -20.58 29.16
CA ARG A 410 -25.90 -21.57 29.48
C ARG A 410 -27.31 -20.97 29.60
N LYS A 411 -27.44 -19.65 29.58
CA LYS A 411 -28.73 -18.97 29.72
C LYS A 411 -29.33 -18.77 28.33
N SER A 412 -30.63 -19.02 28.23
CA SER A 412 -31.43 -18.70 27.04
C SER A 412 -32.57 -17.79 27.46
N ASP A 413 -32.75 -16.69 26.74
CA ASP A 413 -33.81 -15.72 26.99
C ASP A 413 -34.63 -15.47 25.71
N TYR A 414 -35.89 -15.13 25.88
CA TYR A 414 -36.84 -14.86 24.80
C TYR A 414 -37.51 -13.52 25.07
N LYS A 415 -37.28 -12.56 24.18
CA LYS A 415 -37.82 -11.21 24.31
C LYS A 415 -38.64 -10.86 23.08
N LYS A 416 -39.88 -10.45 23.30
CA LYS A 416 -40.68 -9.81 22.25
C LYS A 416 -40.22 -8.36 22.09
N MET A 417 -40.03 -7.94 20.84
CA MET A 417 -39.54 -6.60 20.51
C MET A 417 -40.18 -6.10 19.22
N SER A 418 -40.29 -4.78 19.10
CA SER A 418 -40.81 -4.06 17.94
C SER A 418 -40.08 -2.73 17.84
N GLY A 419 -39.86 -2.22 16.62
CA GLY A 419 -39.09 -0.99 16.42
C GLY A 419 -37.62 -1.25 16.06
N ILE A 420 -36.75 -0.30 16.39
CA ILE A 420 -35.37 -0.20 15.95
C ILE A 420 -34.45 -0.28 17.15
N TYR A 421 -33.47 -1.17 17.07
CA TYR A 421 -32.53 -1.44 18.15
C TYR A 421 -31.10 -1.49 17.62
N ILE A 422 -30.18 -1.02 18.45
CA ILE A 422 -28.77 -1.40 18.36
C ILE A 422 -28.54 -2.53 19.35
N ALA A 423 -28.15 -3.68 18.81
CA ALA A 423 -27.82 -4.86 19.58
C ALA A 423 -26.30 -5.00 19.70
N SER A 424 -25.77 -5.04 20.92
CA SER A 424 -24.36 -5.39 21.15
C SER A 424 -24.30 -6.82 21.70
N ILE A 425 -23.59 -7.69 20.98
CA ILE A 425 -23.52 -9.14 21.24
C ILE A 425 -22.10 -9.46 21.68
N THR A 426 -21.90 -10.16 22.80
CA THR A 426 -20.59 -10.69 23.22
C THR A 426 -20.26 -12.01 22.51
N SER A 427 -18.99 -12.41 22.49
CA SER A 427 -18.50 -13.63 21.79
C SER A 427 -19.16 -14.94 22.22
N ASP A 428 -19.65 -15.02 23.45
CA ASP A 428 -20.31 -16.19 24.02
C ASP A 428 -21.85 -16.12 23.91
N CYS A 429 -22.37 -15.07 23.28
CA CYS A 429 -23.78 -14.87 22.97
C CYS A 429 -24.10 -15.24 21.52
N GLN A 430 -25.22 -15.93 21.33
CA GLN A 430 -25.85 -16.16 20.05
C GLN A 430 -27.25 -15.55 20.07
N VAL A 431 -27.57 -14.74 19.06
CA VAL A 431 -28.91 -14.14 18.92
C VAL A 431 -29.58 -14.69 17.67
N GLU A 432 -30.80 -15.19 17.82
CA GLU A 432 -31.63 -15.71 16.73
C GLU A 432 -32.82 -14.76 16.52
N ILE A 433 -32.90 -14.16 15.33
CA ILE A 433 -33.98 -13.25 14.91
C ILE A 433 -34.13 -13.29 13.38
N PHE A 434 -35.37 -13.25 12.86
CA PHE A 434 -35.67 -13.43 11.43
C PHE A 434 -35.12 -14.72 10.81
N ASN A 435 -35.10 -15.83 11.55
CA ASN A 435 -34.43 -17.08 11.16
C ASN A 435 -32.94 -16.91 10.81
N ARG A 436 -32.31 -15.82 11.29
CA ARG A 436 -30.89 -15.57 11.18
C ARG A 436 -30.25 -15.69 12.55
N THR A 437 -29.04 -16.23 12.56
CA THR A 437 -28.21 -16.31 13.75
C THR A 437 -27.12 -15.24 13.67
N LEU A 438 -27.09 -14.35 14.65
CA LEU A 438 -26.05 -13.36 14.85
C LEU A 438 -25.06 -13.89 15.91
N LYS A 439 -23.78 -13.85 15.57
CA LYS A 439 -22.65 -14.22 16.44
C LYS A 439 -21.50 -13.27 16.16
N THR A 440 -20.71 -12.99 17.19
CA THR A 440 -19.41 -12.32 17.04
C THR A 440 -18.30 -13.27 17.47
N ASN A 441 -17.11 -13.06 16.92
CA ASN A 441 -15.89 -13.77 17.30
C ASN A 441 -14.95 -12.89 18.14
N THR A 442 -15.33 -11.65 18.43
CA THR A 442 -14.49 -10.69 19.15
C THR A 442 -15.01 -10.45 20.56
N ASP A 443 -14.09 -10.49 21.53
CA ASP A 443 -14.36 -10.18 22.94
C ASP A 443 -14.31 -8.66 23.20
N THR A 444 -13.65 -7.91 22.32
CA THR A 444 -13.42 -6.48 22.50
C THR A 444 -14.65 -5.69 22.08
N ILE A 445 -15.29 -5.06 23.06
CA ILE A 445 -16.32 -4.05 22.82
C ILE A 445 -15.60 -2.71 22.67
N THR A 446 -15.33 -2.29 21.43
CA THR A 446 -15.05 -0.87 21.16
C THR A 446 -16.35 -0.12 21.34
N ALA A 447 -16.35 0.89 22.20
CA ALA A 447 -17.54 1.68 22.51
C ALA A 447 -17.66 2.84 21.51
N ASP A 448 -18.13 2.57 20.30
CA ASP A 448 -18.65 3.65 19.45
C ASP A 448 -19.71 4.44 20.20
N GLU A 449 -19.58 5.75 20.10
CA GLU A 449 -20.49 6.69 20.70
C GLU A 449 -21.61 6.99 19.69
N ILE A 450 -22.85 6.72 20.08
CA ILE A 450 -24.01 7.21 19.34
C ILE A 450 -24.07 8.71 19.59
N VAL A 451 -23.97 9.50 18.52
CA VAL A 451 -24.09 10.96 18.65
C VAL A 451 -25.56 11.27 18.93
N PRO A 452 -25.88 11.85 20.11
CA PRO A 452 -27.27 12.10 20.47
C PRO A 452 -27.86 13.16 19.55
N ILE A 453 -29.08 12.89 19.06
CA ILE A 453 -29.90 13.84 18.31
C ILE A 453 -31.17 14.08 19.13
N PRO A 454 -31.65 15.33 19.25
CA PRO A 454 -32.87 15.63 20.00
C PRO A 454 -34.08 14.93 19.39
N SER A 455 -34.83 14.19 20.20
CA SER A 455 -36.01 13.43 19.77
C SER A 455 -37.25 14.27 19.41
N GLU A 456 -37.21 15.58 19.69
CA GLU A 456 -38.39 16.46 19.64
C GLU A 456 -38.22 17.69 18.74
N THR A 457 -37.16 17.77 17.92
CA THR A 457 -37.09 18.88 16.96
C THR A 457 -38.24 18.77 15.99
N THR A 458 -39.09 19.80 15.98
CA THR A 458 -40.17 19.98 15.01
C THR A 458 -39.52 20.20 13.64
N ILE A 459 -39.17 19.09 12.99
CA ILE A 459 -38.77 19.12 11.59
C ILE A 459 -40.03 19.47 10.84
N LEU A 460 -40.10 20.74 10.40
CA LEU A 460 -41.14 21.26 9.51
C LEU A 460 -41.34 20.23 8.39
N GLU A 461 -42.60 19.91 8.07
CA GLU A 461 -42.94 18.95 7.01
C GLU A 461 -42.34 19.43 5.67
N GLY A 462 -41.07 19.09 5.43
CA GLY A 462 -40.41 19.28 4.16
C GLY A 462 -41.09 18.39 3.12
N ASN A 463 -41.08 18.85 1.86
CA ASN A 463 -41.63 18.07 0.75
C ASN A 463 -41.03 16.66 0.72
N ILE A 464 -41.86 15.65 0.97
CA ILE A 464 -41.50 14.24 0.78
C ILE A 464 -41.22 14.07 -0.71
N ARG A 465 -39.94 14.00 -1.09
CA ARG A 465 -39.54 13.94 -2.51
C ARG A 465 -39.57 12.53 -3.07
N TYR A 466 -39.32 11.52 -2.22
CA TYR A 466 -39.05 10.16 -2.68
C TYR A 466 -39.81 9.10 -1.87
N ASN A 467 -40.16 8.00 -2.54
CA ASN A 467 -40.73 6.81 -1.94
C ASN A 467 -39.80 5.61 -2.21
N LEU A 468 -39.09 5.16 -1.17
CA LEU A 468 -38.10 4.10 -1.24
C LEU A 468 -38.74 2.77 -0.85
N GLN A 469 -38.75 1.81 -1.78
CA GLN A 469 -39.10 0.42 -1.49
C GLN A 469 -37.81 -0.39 -1.30
N LEU A 470 -37.41 -0.59 -0.05
CA LEU A 470 -36.23 -1.37 0.27
C LEU A 470 -36.64 -2.83 0.48
N LYS A 471 -36.23 -3.70 -0.45
CA LYS A 471 -36.30 -5.15 -0.26
C LYS A 471 -34.95 -5.68 0.24
N ASP A 472 -33.87 -5.38 -0.47
CA ASP A 472 -32.54 -5.98 -0.24
C ASP A 472 -31.36 -4.98 -0.32
N ILE A 473 -31.65 -3.68 -0.45
CA ILE A 473 -30.61 -2.64 -0.61
C ILE A 473 -30.02 -2.30 0.76
N SER A 474 -28.68 -2.23 0.89
CA SER A 474 -28.00 -1.77 2.11
C SER A 474 -28.44 -0.36 2.51
N LEU A 475 -28.51 -0.03 3.82
CA LEU A 475 -28.89 1.34 4.21
C LEU A 475 -27.82 2.33 3.74
N ASP A 476 -26.58 1.88 3.67
CA ASP A 476 -25.45 2.67 3.21
C ASP A 476 -25.61 3.11 1.76
N SER A 477 -26.19 2.28 0.89
CA SER A 477 -26.29 2.56 -0.54
C SER A 477 -27.46 3.48 -0.92
N ILE A 478 -28.21 4.00 0.06
CA ILE A 478 -29.38 4.85 -0.22
C ILE A 478 -28.96 6.17 -0.87
N HIS A 479 -27.82 6.77 -0.46
CA HIS A 479 -27.32 8.02 -1.04
C HIS A 479 -26.94 7.85 -2.52
N GLU A 480 -26.19 6.79 -2.88
CA GLU A 480 -25.82 6.50 -4.27
C GLU A 480 -27.02 6.35 -5.21
N LEU A 481 -28.11 5.76 -4.71
CA LEU A 481 -29.34 5.61 -5.49
C LEU A 481 -30.01 6.95 -5.76
N MET A 482 -29.89 7.90 -4.84
CA MET A 482 -30.46 9.23 -4.99
C MET A 482 -29.65 10.06 -5.97
N ASP A 483 -28.33 9.99 -5.92
CA ASP A 483 -27.47 10.65 -6.91
C ASP A 483 -27.76 10.13 -8.32
N ARG A 484 -28.01 8.82 -8.48
CA ARG A 484 -28.44 8.26 -9.78
C ARG A 484 -29.80 8.79 -10.22
N VAL A 485 -30.76 8.88 -9.31
CA VAL A 485 -32.12 9.36 -9.63
C VAL A 485 -32.11 10.83 -10.01
N GLU A 486 -31.34 11.66 -9.32
CA GLU A 486 -31.20 13.08 -9.63
C GLU A 486 -30.49 13.30 -10.98
N ASN A 487 -29.47 12.50 -11.28
CA ASN A 487 -28.83 12.49 -12.61
C ASN A 487 -29.77 12.04 -13.73
N ILE A 488 -30.74 11.16 -13.46
CA ILE A 488 -31.76 10.73 -14.44
C ILE A 488 -32.83 11.82 -14.67
N GLN A 489 -33.10 12.66 -13.67
CA GLN A 489 -34.09 13.74 -13.76
C GLN A 489 -33.56 15.02 -14.42
N GLN A 490 -32.25 15.13 -14.66
CA GLN A 490 -31.75 16.14 -15.57
C GLN A 490 -32.38 15.91 -16.95
N PRO A 491 -32.88 16.95 -17.63
CA PRO A 491 -33.57 16.80 -18.90
C PRO A 491 -32.67 16.02 -19.83
N VAL A 492 -33.18 14.91 -20.35
CA VAL A 492 -32.54 14.10 -21.38
C VAL A 492 -31.98 15.07 -22.42
N ILE A 493 -30.66 15.24 -22.41
CA ILE A 493 -29.97 15.97 -23.47
C ILE A 493 -30.42 15.26 -24.73
N ASP A 494 -31.14 15.98 -25.58
CA ASP A 494 -31.68 15.46 -26.82
C ASP A 494 -30.51 14.99 -27.69
N TRP A 495 -30.23 13.68 -27.62
CA TRP A 495 -29.16 13.02 -28.35
C TRP A 495 -29.33 13.16 -29.87
N GLN A 496 -30.43 13.75 -30.36
CA GLN A 496 -30.62 14.07 -31.77
C GLN A 496 -29.73 15.20 -32.31
N THR A 497 -28.94 15.90 -31.48
CA THR A 497 -28.08 17.01 -31.97
C THR A 497 -26.57 16.83 -31.85
N MET A 498 -26.06 15.75 -31.25
CA MET A 498 -24.61 15.45 -31.25
C MET A 498 -24.21 14.52 -32.40
N MET A 499 -24.52 14.92 -33.63
CA MET A 499 -23.63 14.63 -34.76
C MET A 499 -22.46 15.62 -34.64
N THR A 500 -21.48 15.30 -33.80
CA THR A 500 -20.23 16.05 -33.74
C THR A 500 -19.60 16.01 -35.13
N THR A 501 -19.55 17.16 -35.80
CA THR A 501 -18.71 17.31 -36.98
C THR A 501 -17.28 16.97 -36.54
N PRO A 502 -16.62 15.97 -37.14
CA PRO A 502 -15.27 15.61 -36.75
C PRO A 502 -14.39 16.86 -36.86
N SER A 503 -13.62 17.15 -35.81
CA SER A 503 -12.71 18.27 -35.83
C SER A 503 -11.75 18.10 -37.02
N TRP A 504 -11.37 19.20 -37.68
CA TRP A 504 -10.50 19.16 -38.86
C TRP A 504 -9.20 18.36 -38.64
N SER A 505 -8.72 18.28 -37.40
CA SER A 505 -7.57 17.44 -37.05
C SER A 505 -7.86 15.94 -37.14
N THR A 506 -9.03 15.47 -36.70
CA THR A 506 -9.44 14.06 -36.84
C THR A 506 -9.62 13.68 -38.31
N LEU A 507 -10.21 14.57 -39.12
CA LEU A 507 -10.33 14.41 -40.57
C LEU A 507 -8.95 14.31 -41.26
N GLY A 508 -7.99 15.14 -40.83
CA GLY A 508 -6.61 15.07 -41.29
C GLY A 508 -5.92 13.75 -40.94
N LEU A 509 -6.14 13.23 -39.72
CA LEU A 509 -5.63 11.93 -39.29
C LEU A 509 -6.16 10.78 -40.13
N TYR A 510 -7.45 10.79 -40.47
CA TYR A 510 -8.04 9.78 -41.35
C TYR A 510 -7.46 9.82 -42.77
N LEU A 511 -7.21 11.01 -43.33
CA LEU A 511 -6.58 11.15 -44.65
C LEU A 511 -5.15 10.60 -44.67
N ILE A 512 -4.36 10.85 -43.61
CA ILE A 512 -3.01 10.31 -43.48
C ILE A 512 -3.04 8.78 -43.39
N LEU A 513 -3.97 8.23 -42.60
CA LEU A 513 -4.11 6.78 -42.43
C LEU A 513 -4.51 6.09 -43.75
N ILE A 514 -5.42 6.70 -44.51
CA ILE A 514 -5.80 6.24 -45.86
C ILE A 514 -4.60 6.32 -46.82
N ALA A 515 -3.82 7.41 -46.79
CA ALA A 515 -2.62 7.53 -47.63
C ALA A 515 -1.57 6.45 -47.32
N ILE A 516 -1.36 6.12 -46.04
CA ILE A 516 -0.45 5.04 -45.63
C ILE A 516 -0.94 3.68 -46.15
N ILE A 517 -2.24 3.41 -46.06
CA ILE A 517 -2.83 2.16 -46.56
C ILE A 517 -2.67 2.07 -48.08
N ILE A 518 -2.96 3.15 -48.82
CA ILE A 518 -2.78 3.20 -50.27
C ILE A 518 -1.31 2.98 -50.65
N TRP A 519 -0.38 3.61 -49.93
CA TRP A 519 1.06 3.45 -50.18
C TRP A 519 1.53 2.01 -49.93
N LYS A 520 1.08 1.39 -48.83
CA LYS A 520 1.37 -0.03 -48.53
C LYS A 520 0.81 -0.98 -49.59
N LEU A 521 -0.43 -0.74 -50.05
CA LEU A 521 -1.05 -1.52 -51.13
C LEU A 521 -0.30 -1.34 -52.46
N TRP A 522 0.14 -0.12 -52.77
CA TRP A 522 0.94 0.15 -53.97
C TRP A 522 2.31 -0.52 -53.91
N GLN A 523 3.01 -0.43 -52.78
CA GLN A 523 4.29 -1.09 -52.55
C GLN A 523 4.18 -2.61 -52.66
N TRP A 524 3.10 -3.19 -52.12
CA TRP A 524 2.83 -4.63 -52.23
C TRP A 524 2.56 -5.05 -53.68
N ARG A 525 1.83 -4.23 -54.45
CA ARG A 525 1.56 -4.48 -55.87
C ARG A 525 2.84 -4.41 -56.72
N GLN A 526 3.74 -3.47 -56.43
CA GLN A 526 5.06 -3.37 -57.07
C GLN A 526 5.90 -4.64 -56.84
N ARG A 527 5.95 -5.15 -55.60
CA ARG A 527 6.67 -6.40 -55.30
C ARG A 527 6.12 -7.61 -56.04
N ARG A 528 4.79 -7.70 -56.22
CA ARG A 528 4.17 -8.77 -57.02
C ARG A 528 4.44 -8.66 -58.52
N LEU A 529 4.64 -7.46 -59.05
CA LEU A 529 5.01 -7.28 -60.45
C LEU A 529 6.48 -7.64 -60.71
N GLN A 530 7.37 -7.31 -59.76
CA GLN A 530 8.77 -7.72 -59.84
C GLN A 530 8.96 -9.24 -59.73
N SER A 531 8.20 -9.92 -58.86
CA SER A 531 8.30 -11.39 -58.74
C SER A 531 7.70 -12.16 -59.93
N LYS A 532 7.07 -11.49 -60.90
CA LYS A 532 6.51 -12.12 -62.11
C LYS A 532 7.43 -12.05 -63.32
N ASN A 533 8.52 -11.28 -63.25
CA ASN A 533 9.50 -11.15 -64.32
C ASN A 533 10.74 -12.05 -64.14
N GLU A 534 10.84 -12.79 -63.03
CA GLU A 534 11.82 -13.87 -62.91
C GLU A 534 11.23 -15.16 -63.49
N SER A 535 11.58 -15.42 -64.75
CA SER A 535 11.37 -16.71 -65.41
C SER A 535 12.17 -17.80 -64.68
N PRO A 536 11.64 -19.03 -64.51
CA PRO A 536 12.36 -20.10 -63.86
C PRO A 536 13.36 -20.69 -64.85
N GLU A 537 14.61 -20.24 -64.79
CA GLU A 537 15.71 -20.84 -65.53
C GLU A 537 16.67 -21.56 -64.57
N ASN A 538 16.67 -22.87 -64.72
CA ASN A 538 17.70 -23.85 -64.42
C ASN A 538 17.99 -24.27 -62.97
N THR A 539 17.53 -25.50 -62.75
CA THR A 539 17.93 -26.52 -61.79
C THR A 539 19.36 -27.01 -62.06
N SER A 540 20.18 -27.08 -61.00
CA SER A 540 21.25 -28.08 -60.80
C SER A 540 21.63 -28.02 -59.31
N ILE A 541 21.20 -28.98 -58.48
CA ILE A 541 21.97 -30.16 -58.06
C ILE A 541 23.39 -29.78 -57.58
N GLU A 542 23.56 -29.63 -56.26
CA GLU A 542 24.76 -30.06 -55.53
C GLU A 542 24.51 -30.09 -54.01
N ASP A 543 24.40 -31.31 -53.51
CA ASP A 543 24.90 -31.90 -52.27
C ASP A 543 25.18 -31.04 -51.01
N ALA A 544 24.35 -31.34 -50.00
CA ALA A 544 24.73 -31.80 -48.67
C ALA A 544 26.07 -31.33 -48.05
N ALA A 545 25.96 -30.37 -47.11
CA ALA A 545 26.77 -30.36 -45.89
C ALA A 545 25.98 -29.69 -44.76
N GLY A 546 25.99 -30.33 -43.59
CA GLY A 546 25.06 -30.06 -42.50
C GLY A 546 25.21 -28.70 -41.83
N SER A 547 24.08 -28.17 -41.38
CA SER A 547 24.03 -27.19 -40.31
C SER A 547 22.76 -27.43 -39.50
N CYS A 548 22.94 -28.13 -38.38
CA CYS A 548 21.90 -28.42 -37.41
C CYS A 548 21.54 -27.11 -36.67
N GLY A 549 20.62 -26.34 -37.24
CA GLY A 549 20.07 -25.13 -36.62
C GLY A 549 18.96 -25.49 -35.65
N THR A 550 19.29 -25.60 -34.36
CA THR A 550 18.32 -25.77 -33.28
C THR A 550 17.50 -24.49 -33.11
N ARG A 551 16.26 -24.53 -33.58
CA ARG A 551 15.25 -23.49 -33.39
C ARG A 551 14.46 -23.82 -32.13
N PHE A 552 14.75 -23.13 -31.03
CA PHE A 552 13.99 -23.28 -29.79
C PHE A 552 12.62 -22.62 -29.92
N TYR A 553 11.56 -23.44 -29.81
CA TYR A 553 10.21 -22.99 -29.53
C TYR A 553 9.94 -23.21 -28.03
N LEU A 554 9.75 -22.12 -27.29
CA LEU A 554 9.19 -22.17 -25.94
C LEU A 554 7.69 -22.47 -26.07
N LYS A 555 7.27 -23.64 -25.59
CA LYS A 555 5.87 -23.99 -25.40
C LYS A 555 5.64 -24.18 -23.90
N GLU A 556 4.73 -23.40 -23.36
CA GLU A 556 4.32 -23.41 -21.96
C GLU A 556 3.71 -24.77 -21.55
N GLY A 557 4.01 -25.19 -20.32
CA GLY A 557 3.10 -25.94 -19.47
C GLY A 557 3.06 -27.47 -19.61
N GLY A 558 3.50 -28.16 -18.55
CA GLY A 558 2.89 -29.44 -18.15
C GLY A 558 3.79 -30.67 -18.24
N VAL A 559 4.18 -31.16 -17.07
CA VAL A 559 4.89 -32.43 -16.83
C VAL A 559 4.02 -33.62 -17.25
N ARG A 560 4.52 -34.45 -18.18
CA ARG A 560 4.17 -35.88 -18.29
C ARG A 560 5.41 -36.69 -18.69
N GLN A 561 5.72 -37.68 -17.86
CA GLN A 561 6.66 -38.76 -18.18
C GLN A 561 6.06 -39.68 -19.24
N SER A 562 6.88 -40.08 -20.21
CA SER A 562 6.70 -41.30 -20.99
C SER A 562 8.08 -41.87 -21.35
N PRO A 563 8.29 -43.19 -21.24
CA PRO A 563 9.54 -43.85 -21.61
C PRO A 563 9.58 -44.18 -23.11
N ASP A 564 10.80 -44.47 -23.58
CA ASP A 564 11.19 -45.10 -24.85
C ASP A 564 11.01 -44.32 -26.16
N ALA A 565 12.14 -43.90 -26.76
CA ALA A 565 12.50 -44.22 -28.15
C ALA A 565 13.91 -43.73 -28.55
N ARG A 566 14.77 -44.72 -28.82
CA ARG A 566 15.82 -44.87 -29.84
C ARG A 566 16.46 -43.63 -30.51
N ILE A 567 17.77 -43.53 -30.29
CA ILE A 567 18.90 -43.35 -31.24
C ILE A 567 18.54 -42.89 -32.67
N CYS A 568 18.98 -41.66 -32.99
CA CYS A 568 19.78 -41.29 -34.16
C CYS A 568 20.66 -40.10 -33.77
#